data_AF-A0AAU1CFS3-F1
#
_entry.id   AF-A0AAU1CFS3-F1
#
_cell.length_a   1.000
_cell.length_b   1.000
_cell.length_c   1.000
_cell.angle_alpha   90.00
_cell.angle_beta   90.00
_cell.angle_gamma   90.00
#
_symmetry.space_group_name_H-M   'P 1'
#
loop_
_entity.id
_entity.type
_entity.pdbx_description
1 polymer ?
#
loop_
_entity_poly.entity_id
_entity_poly.type
_entity_poly.pdbx_seq_one_letter_code
_entity_poly.pdbx_strand_id
1 'polypeptide(L)'
;MRPSPGVGIHPDLPGTLVHFTGRPRSIDDHPPAHANGTAEDRLVGILREGKIRGSVPYRQSQAVVCLGEPSDAARRVLLRDGIGPRGPYEPWALLLDREALIAAGARPVLYLSDEELLATDGKPARFRGRRVRYEPGSADWLHEREWRLTFNDDETPDFVLTADAVAGVIVGEQGWMPPSNFDEQPLPHELFNYPEALDSKPRWWWDGKDLVADGTFALRERYEYEKWFLLDFMGLV
;
A
#
# COMPACT_ATOMS: atom_id res chain seq x y z
N MET A 1 7.35 -29.52 -8.80
CA MET A 1 8.22 -28.33 -8.80
C MET A 1 8.85 -28.25 -7.41
N ARG A 2 10.18 -28.27 -7.29
CA ARG A 2 10.83 -28.00 -6.00
C ARG A 2 10.80 -26.49 -5.77
N PRO A 3 10.51 -25.98 -4.56
CA PRO A 3 10.68 -24.57 -4.28
C PRO A 3 12.14 -24.19 -4.56
N SER A 4 12.36 -23.09 -5.27
CA SER A 4 13.67 -22.46 -5.36
C SER A 4 14.23 -22.28 -3.95
N PRO A 5 15.56 -22.38 -3.73
CA PRO A 5 16.14 -22.15 -2.42
C PRO A 5 15.82 -20.70 -2.03
N GLY A 6 14.79 -20.55 -1.20
CA GLY A 6 14.22 -19.27 -0.84
C GLY A 6 15.28 -18.40 -0.17
N VAL A 7 15.22 -17.12 -0.48
CA VAL A 7 15.81 -16.08 0.37
C VAL A 7 15.43 -16.43 1.81
N GLY A 8 16.44 -16.62 2.66
CA GLY A 8 16.27 -17.27 3.96
C GLY A 8 15.09 -16.69 4.74
N ILE A 9 14.19 -17.59 5.20
CA ILE A 9 13.16 -17.25 6.17
C ILE A 9 13.89 -16.63 7.36
N HIS A 10 13.77 -15.31 7.50
CA HIS A 10 14.36 -14.59 8.61
C HIS A 10 13.27 -14.49 9.67
N PRO A 11 13.42 -15.16 10.83
CA PRO A 11 12.30 -15.41 11.75
C PRO A 11 11.70 -14.16 12.39
N ASP A 12 12.38 -13.01 12.31
CA ASP A 12 11.91 -11.70 12.80
C ASP A 12 11.45 -10.76 11.66
N LEU A 13 11.50 -11.21 10.40
CA LEU A 13 11.07 -10.44 9.24
C LEU A 13 9.71 -10.97 8.73
N PRO A 14 8.73 -10.08 8.52
CA PRO A 14 7.46 -10.49 7.93
C PRO A 14 7.67 -10.94 6.48
N GLY A 15 6.87 -11.90 6.03
CA GLY A 15 6.78 -12.27 4.61
C GLY A 15 6.11 -11.19 3.74
N THR A 16 5.56 -10.14 4.36
CA THR A 16 4.84 -9.07 3.67
C THR A 16 5.36 -7.68 4.03
N LEU A 17 5.34 -6.79 3.04
CA LEU A 17 5.50 -5.35 3.23
C LEU A 17 4.12 -4.68 3.23
N VAL A 18 3.99 -3.58 3.96
CA VAL A 18 2.73 -2.84 4.06
C VAL A 18 2.81 -1.51 3.33
N HIS A 19 1.80 -1.19 2.54
CA HIS A 19 1.57 0.16 2.01
C HIS A 19 0.33 0.74 2.70
N PHE A 20 0.53 1.53 3.75
CA PHE A 20 -0.55 2.28 4.37
C PHE A 20 -1.01 3.41 3.44
N THR A 21 -2.31 3.50 3.24
CA THR A 21 -2.90 4.55 2.40
C THR A 21 -3.21 5.81 3.20
N GLY A 22 -3.18 5.73 4.53
CA GLY A 22 -3.39 6.85 5.44
C GLY A 22 -2.32 6.97 6.51
N ARG A 23 -1.69 8.14 6.56
CA ARG A 23 -0.95 8.62 7.73
C ARG A 23 -1.53 9.96 8.14
N PRO A 24 -1.45 10.35 9.41
CA PRO A 24 -1.82 11.69 9.82
C PRO A 24 -0.97 12.72 9.08
N ARG A 25 -1.67 13.70 8.51
CA ARG A 25 -1.07 14.78 7.72
C ARG A 25 -1.02 16.05 8.56
N SER A 26 0.06 16.82 8.41
CA SER A 26 0.05 18.20 8.90
C SER A 26 -0.75 19.09 7.95
N ILE A 27 -1.09 20.30 8.40
CA ILE A 27 -1.79 21.29 7.56
C ILE A 27 -0.96 21.69 6.32
N ASP A 28 0.36 21.56 6.40
CA ASP A 28 1.30 21.88 5.32
C ASP A 28 1.59 20.68 4.38
N ASP A 29 1.05 19.49 4.69
CA ASP A 29 1.22 18.33 3.82
C ASP A 29 0.29 18.47 2.60
N HIS A 30 0.88 18.75 1.45
CA HIS A 30 0.18 18.80 0.15
C HIS A 30 0.39 17.48 -0.61
N PRO A 31 -0.50 16.48 -0.45
CA PRO A 31 -0.45 15.27 -1.25
C PRO A 31 -0.58 15.55 -2.76
N PRO A 32 -0.05 14.69 -3.63
CA PRO A 32 -0.40 14.73 -5.04
C PRO A 32 -1.88 14.42 -5.24
N ALA A 33 -2.44 14.84 -6.38
CA ALA A 33 -3.87 14.74 -6.66
C ALA A 33 -4.44 13.31 -6.52
N HIS A 34 -3.66 12.29 -6.93
CA HIS A 34 -4.05 10.88 -6.80
C HIS A 34 -4.01 10.34 -5.37
N ALA A 35 -3.46 11.09 -4.42
CA ALA A 35 -3.41 10.78 -3.00
C ALA A 35 -4.22 11.79 -2.16
N ASN A 36 -5.16 12.51 -2.78
CA ASN A 36 -6.18 13.29 -2.08
C ASN A 36 -7.24 12.37 -1.45
N GLY A 37 -8.16 12.93 -0.66
CA GLY A 37 -9.23 12.18 0.01
C GLY A 37 -8.81 11.55 1.33
N THR A 38 -9.67 10.70 1.88
CA THR A 38 -9.42 9.89 3.08
C THR A 38 -8.46 8.73 2.78
N ALA A 39 -8.00 8.01 3.80
CA ALA A 39 -7.20 6.80 3.60
C ALA A 39 -7.97 5.70 2.87
N GLU A 40 -9.26 5.57 3.16
CA GLU A 40 -10.17 4.66 2.46
C GLU A 40 -10.26 5.03 0.97
N ASP A 41 -10.52 6.30 0.65
CA ASP A 41 -10.63 6.78 -0.75
C ASP A 41 -9.37 6.42 -1.56
N ARG A 42 -8.20 6.57 -0.94
CA ARG A 42 -6.91 6.23 -1.56
C ARG A 42 -6.75 4.73 -1.77
N LEU A 43 -7.17 3.91 -0.80
CA LEU A 43 -7.19 2.46 -0.99
C LEU A 43 -8.13 2.10 -2.13
N VAL A 44 -9.36 2.61 -2.15
CA VAL A 44 -10.33 2.39 -3.23
C VAL A 44 -9.74 2.80 -4.58
N GLY A 45 -9.09 3.96 -4.68
CA GLY A 45 -8.41 4.41 -5.89
C GLY A 45 -7.33 3.43 -6.35
N ILE A 46 -6.45 2.98 -5.45
CA ILE A 46 -5.42 1.98 -5.76
C ILE A 46 -6.05 0.67 -6.26
N LEU A 47 -7.11 0.20 -5.58
CA LEU A 47 -7.80 -1.02 -5.96
C LEU A 47 -8.49 -0.84 -7.33
N ARG A 48 -9.17 0.29 -7.61
CA ARG A 48 -9.84 0.54 -8.90
C ARG A 48 -8.88 0.67 -10.07
N GLU A 49 -7.69 1.22 -9.83
CA GLU A 49 -6.67 1.38 -10.88
C GLU A 49 -5.78 0.15 -11.04
N GLY A 50 -5.79 -0.74 -10.05
CA GLY A 50 -4.91 -1.91 -10.01
C GLY A 50 -3.43 -1.57 -9.90
N LYS A 51 -3.10 -0.42 -9.29
CA LYS A 51 -1.70 0.01 -9.14
C LYS A 51 -1.53 0.98 -7.98
N ILE A 52 -0.34 0.96 -7.39
CA ILE A 52 0.12 1.99 -6.45
C ILE A 52 0.91 3.02 -7.24
N ARG A 53 0.44 4.26 -7.28
CA ARG A 53 1.17 5.38 -7.88
C ARG A 53 2.21 5.94 -6.93
N GLY A 54 3.44 6.05 -7.41
CA GLY A 54 4.53 6.67 -6.68
C GLY A 54 4.25 8.14 -6.37
N SER A 55 4.79 8.59 -5.25
CA SER A 55 4.71 9.99 -4.81
C SER A 55 6.10 10.49 -4.47
N VAL A 56 6.35 11.78 -4.66
CA VAL A 56 7.64 12.39 -4.30
C VAL A 56 7.71 12.53 -2.77
N PRO A 57 8.64 11.84 -2.09
CA PRO A 57 8.79 12.00 -0.65
C PRO A 57 9.26 13.39 -0.27
N TYR A 58 9.06 13.76 0.99
CA TYR A 58 9.49 15.06 1.51
C TYR A 58 11.00 15.29 1.27
N ARG A 59 11.33 16.46 0.72
CA ARG A 59 12.70 16.88 0.33
C ARG A 59 13.39 15.94 -0.66
N GLN A 60 12.62 15.30 -1.53
CA GLN A 60 13.16 14.55 -2.67
C GLN A 60 12.63 15.12 -3.97
N SER A 61 13.28 14.73 -5.06
CA SER A 61 12.90 15.11 -6.42
C SER A 61 12.30 13.97 -7.24
N GLN A 62 12.25 12.76 -6.66
CA GLN A 62 11.85 11.57 -7.39
C GLN A 62 10.68 10.86 -6.71
N ALA A 63 9.69 10.47 -7.52
CA ALA A 63 8.58 9.66 -7.06
C ALA A 63 9.01 8.23 -6.78
N VAL A 64 8.50 7.67 -5.68
CA VAL A 64 8.76 6.30 -5.23
C VAL A 64 7.47 5.70 -4.68
N VAL A 65 7.40 4.38 -4.63
CA VAL A 65 6.37 3.70 -3.82
C VAL A 65 6.99 3.36 -2.47
N CYS A 66 6.47 4.00 -1.41
CA CYS A 66 6.89 3.77 -0.04
C CYS A 66 6.15 2.57 0.57
N LEU A 67 6.89 1.76 1.31
CA LEU A 67 6.44 0.53 1.94
C LEU A 67 7.05 0.47 3.34
N GLY A 68 6.42 -0.23 4.28
CA GLY A 68 7.00 -0.56 5.58
C GLY A 68 7.25 -2.06 5.72
N GLU A 69 8.26 -2.43 6.52
CA GLU A 69 8.48 -3.80 7.00
C GLU A 69 8.20 -3.93 8.52
N PRO A 70 7.08 -3.40 9.06
CA PRO A 70 6.76 -3.59 10.47
C PRO A 70 6.38 -5.05 10.73
N SER A 71 6.88 -5.60 11.83
CA SER A 71 6.36 -6.86 12.40
C SER A 71 4.88 -6.69 12.79
N ASP A 72 4.17 -7.79 13.01
CA ASP A 72 2.76 -7.72 13.42
C ASP A 72 2.56 -6.92 14.73
N ALA A 73 3.49 -7.06 15.67
CA ALA A 73 3.49 -6.24 16.88
C ALA A 73 3.71 -4.75 16.58
N ALA A 74 4.63 -4.41 15.67
CA ALA A 74 4.86 -3.03 15.26
C ALA A 74 3.67 -2.44 14.49
N ARG A 75 2.97 -3.23 13.66
CA ARG A 75 1.73 -2.82 12.97
C ARG A 75 0.66 -2.38 13.95
N ARG A 76 0.43 -3.16 15.02
CA ARG A 76 -0.50 -2.78 16.09
C ARG A 76 -0.14 -1.44 16.74
N VAL A 77 1.15 -1.22 17.03
CA VAL A 77 1.62 0.03 17.62
C VAL A 77 1.41 1.20 16.65
N LEU A 78 1.75 1.02 15.36
CA LEU A 78 1.53 2.02 14.32
C LEU A 78 0.05 2.44 14.21
N LEU A 79 -0.87 1.47 14.28
CA LEU A 79 -2.32 1.70 14.18
C LEU A 79 -2.94 2.29 15.46
N ARG A 80 -2.45 1.89 16.63
CA ARG A 80 -3.01 2.33 17.92
C ARG A 80 -2.45 3.66 18.38
N ASP A 81 -1.12 3.76 18.40
CA ASP A 81 -0.39 4.86 19.04
C ASP A 81 0.26 5.78 18.00
N GLY A 82 0.66 5.21 16.86
CA GLY A 82 1.69 5.80 16.02
C GLY A 82 3.07 5.67 16.67
N ILE A 83 4.13 5.99 15.92
CA ILE A 83 5.51 5.95 16.44
C ILE A 83 6.24 7.29 16.25
N GLY A 84 5.54 8.30 15.72
CA GLY A 84 6.05 9.65 15.53
C GLY A 84 5.08 10.72 16.02
N PRO A 85 5.47 12.00 15.95
CA PRO A 85 4.64 13.13 16.39
C PRO A 85 3.36 13.31 15.58
N ARG A 86 3.20 12.53 14.51
CA ARG A 86 2.04 12.58 13.62
C ARG A 86 0.84 11.82 14.20
N GLY A 87 1.05 10.87 15.11
CA GLY A 87 -0.03 10.02 15.66
C GLY A 87 -0.24 8.72 14.86
N PRO A 88 -1.35 8.00 15.11
CA PRO A 88 -1.58 6.67 14.58
C PRO A 88 -1.88 6.65 13.07
N TYR A 89 -1.42 5.60 12.40
CA TYR A 89 -1.79 5.31 11.02
C TYR A 89 -3.29 4.97 10.92
N GLU A 90 -3.91 5.35 9.81
CA GLU A 90 -5.30 4.96 9.55
C GLU A 90 -5.32 3.49 9.09
N PRO A 91 -6.32 2.69 9.51
CA PRO A 91 -6.37 1.25 9.27
C PRO A 91 -6.77 0.87 7.84
N TRP A 92 -6.09 1.45 6.85
CA TRP A 92 -6.32 1.20 5.43
C TRP A 92 -4.96 0.95 4.78
N ALA A 93 -4.74 -0.29 4.34
CA ALA A 93 -3.44 -0.68 3.79
C ALA A 93 -3.50 -1.88 2.87
N LEU A 94 -2.54 -1.95 1.95
CA LEU A 94 -2.22 -3.17 1.22
C LEU A 94 -1.10 -3.93 1.92
N LEU A 95 -1.28 -5.24 2.06
CA LEU A 95 -0.20 -6.17 2.36
C LEU A 95 0.28 -6.79 1.05
N LEU A 96 1.57 -6.64 0.79
CA LEU A 96 2.20 -7.05 -0.45
C LEU A 96 3.27 -8.10 -0.17
N ASP A 97 3.36 -9.09 -1.04
CA ASP A 97 4.36 -10.14 -0.95
C ASP A 97 5.77 -9.55 -1.10
N ARG A 98 6.64 -9.90 -0.14
CA ARG A 98 7.99 -9.33 -0.05
C ARG A 98 8.88 -9.82 -1.20
N GLU A 99 8.76 -11.08 -1.62
CA GLU A 99 9.59 -11.62 -2.70
C GLU A 99 9.19 -10.99 -4.04
N ALA A 100 7.88 -10.84 -4.29
CA ALA A 100 7.36 -10.14 -5.46
C ALA A 100 7.88 -8.68 -5.52
N LEU A 101 7.88 -7.98 -4.38
CA LEU A 101 8.42 -6.61 -4.31
C LEU A 101 9.94 -6.55 -4.52
N ILE A 102 10.70 -7.49 -3.97
CA ILE A 102 12.15 -7.59 -4.22
C ILE A 102 12.40 -7.85 -5.71
N ALA A 103 11.64 -8.74 -6.34
CA ALA A 103 11.73 -9.03 -7.77
C ALA A 103 11.40 -7.80 -8.63
N ALA A 104 10.42 -6.98 -8.20
CA ALA A 104 10.10 -5.70 -8.82
C ALA A 104 11.17 -4.61 -8.62
N GLY A 105 12.12 -4.82 -7.70
CA GLY A 105 13.23 -3.89 -7.43
C GLY A 105 13.07 -3.06 -6.16
N ALA A 106 12.07 -3.34 -5.32
CA ALA A 106 11.94 -2.71 -4.02
C ALA A 106 13.10 -3.11 -3.10
N ARG A 107 13.63 -2.15 -2.34
CA ARG A 107 14.74 -2.37 -1.40
C ARG A 107 14.53 -1.54 -0.13
N PRO A 108 15.14 -1.93 1.01
CA PRO A 108 15.21 -1.07 2.18
C PRO A 108 15.79 0.30 1.84
N VAL A 109 15.34 1.33 2.55
CA VAL A 109 15.92 2.67 2.45
C VAL A 109 17.32 2.73 3.07
N LEU A 110 18.08 3.74 2.68
CA LEU A 110 19.36 4.12 3.25
C LEU A 110 19.15 5.35 4.11
N TYR A 111 19.23 5.20 5.42
CA TYR A 111 19.19 6.31 6.37
C TYR A 111 20.55 6.99 6.38
N LEU A 112 20.60 8.24 5.92
CA LEU A 112 21.83 9.00 5.67
C LEU A 112 21.77 10.35 6.40
N SER A 113 22.90 10.78 6.94
CA SER A 113 23.08 12.13 7.46
C SER A 113 22.98 13.18 6.34
N ASP A 114 22.86 14.46 6.70
CA ASP A 114 22.89 15.55 5.72
C ASP A 114 24.20 15.58 4.91
N GLU A 115 25.33 15.25 5.52
CA GLU A 115 26.64 15.15 4.85
C GLU A 115 26.65 14.00 3.82
N GLU A 116 26.15 12.83 4.19
CA GLU A 116 26.08 11.66 3.31
C GLU A 116 25.09 11.86 2.15
N LEU A 117 23.98 12.56 2.39
CA LEU A 117 23.04 12.95 1.35
C LEU A 117 23.72 13.85 0.30
N LEU A 118 24.47 14.85 0.75
CA LEU A 118 25.22 15.74 -0.14
C LEU A 118 26.30 14.97 -0.92
N ALA A 119 27.08 14.13 -0.24
CA ALA A 119 28.15 13.33 -0.84
C ALA A 119 27.64 12.32 -1.89
N THR A 120 26.37 11.92 -1.80
CA THR A 120 25.75 10.94 -2.70
C THR A 120 24.82 11.55 -3.74
N ASP A 121 24.78 12.87 -3.88
CA ASP A 121 23.78 13.51 -4.75
C ASP A 121 23.97 13.22 -6.24
N GLY A 122 25.21 12.99 -6.68
CA GLY A 122 25.52 12.58 -8.05
C GLY A 122 25.25 11.10 -8.39
N LYS A 123 24.61 10.34 -7.49
CA LYS A 123 24.33 8.90 -7.73
C LYS A 123 23.10 8.69 -8.63
N PRO A 124 22.95 7.50 -9.25
CA PRO A 124 21.79 7.20 -10.11
C PRO A 124 20.44 7.36 -9.40
N ALA A 125 19.39 7.66 -10.16
CA ALA A 125 18.03 7.91 -9.66
C ALA A 125 17.54 6.86 -8.66
N ARG A 126 17.60 5.57 -9.02
CA ARG A 126 17.24 4.46 -8.11
C ARG A 126 18.01 4.45 -6.78
N PHE A 127 19.28 4.87 -6.78
CA PHE A 127 20.01 5.05 -5.53
C PHE A 127 19.46 6.24 -4.75
N ARG A 128 19.29 7.38 -5.42
CA ARG A 128 18.80 8.62 -4.79
C ARG A 128 17.43 8.45 -4.15
N GLY A 129 16.51 7.76 -4.81
CA GLY A 129 15.17 7.48 -4.30
C GLY A 129 15.13 6.61 -3.04
N ARG A 130 16.18 5.83 -2.75
CA ARG A 130 16.27 5.04 -1.51
C ARG A 130 16.81 5.81 -0.32
N ARG A 131 17.40 6.98 -0.52
CA ARG A 131 18.02 7.74 0.57
C ARG A 131 16.91 8.34 1.44
N VAL A 132 17.07 8.35 2.75
CA VAL A 132 16.17 9.01 3.69
C VAL A 132 17.03 9.77 4.67
N ARG A 133 16.70 11.04 4.93
CA ARG A 133 17.41 11.84 5.91
C ARG A 133 17.25 11.23 7.29
N TYR A 134 18.36 11.03 7.98
CA TYR A 134 18.40 10.56 9.35
C TYR A 134 19.30 11.46 10.20
N GLU A 135 18.67 12.17 11.13
CA GLU A 135 19.33 13.03 12.10
C GLU A 135 18.69 12.72 13.46
N PRO A 136 19.35 11.94 14.34
CA PRO A 136 18.79 11.54 15.63
C PRO A 136 18.17 12.72 16.40
N GLY A 137 16.90 12.58 16.81
CA GLY A 137 16.16 13.61 17.53
C GLY A 137 15.55 14.73 16.67
N SER A 138 15.87 14.80 15.37
CA SER A 138 15.29 15.79 14.44
C SER A 138 14.55 15.15 13.27
N ALA A 139 15.10 14.07 12.71
CA ALA A 139 14.52 13.29 11.62
C ALA A 139 14.84 11.80 11.86
N ASP A 140 13.96 11.11 12.56
CA ASP A 140 14.09 9.68 12.85
C ASP A 140 12.85 8.92 12.37
N TRP A 141 13.04 8.13 11.33
CA TRP A 141 12.00 7.30 10.69
C TRP A 141 12.37 5.81 10.72
N LEU A 142 13.31 5.41 11.60
CA LEU A 142 13.77 4.02 11.67
C LEU A 142 12.64 3.04 12.04
N HIS A 143 11.66 3.52 12.80
CA HIS A 143 10.51 2.74 13.22
C HIS A 143 9.60 2.28 12.07
N GLU A 144 9.58 3.01 10.94
CA GLU A 144 8.79 2.61 9.78
C GLU A 144 9.43 1.43 9.04
N ARG A 145 10.73 1.19 9.29
CA ARG A 145 11.56 0.20 8.58
C ARG A 145 11.29 0.32 7.08
N GLU A 146 11.47 1.52 6.54
CA GLU A 146 10.95 1.90 5.24
C GLU A 146 11.64 1.12 4.11
N TRP A 147 10.85 0.72 3.13
CA TRP A 147 11.26 0.15 1.85
C TRP A 147 10.73 1.05 0.74
N ARG A 148 11.47 1.09 -0.37
CA ARG A 148 11.06 1.84 -1.56
C ARG A 148 11.23 1.04 -2.82
N LEU A 149 10.20 1.05 -3.64
CA LEU A 149 10.36 0.82 -5.07
C LEU A 149 10.75 2.14 -5.72
N THR A 150 11.88 2.14 -6.40
CA THR A 150 12.48 3.32 -7.02
C THR A 150 12.58 3.12 -8.52
N PHE A 151 12.57 4.23 -9.24
CA PHE A 151 12.46 4.24 -10.70
C PHE A 151 13.69 4.93 -11.31
N ASN A 152 13.81 4.91 -12.62
CA ASN A 152 14.66 5.83 -13.37
C ASN A 152 13.85 7.08 -13.73
N ASP A 153 14.53 8.14 -14.20
CA ASP A 153 13.87 9.42 -14.49
C ASP A 153 12.88 9.34 -15.68
N ASP A 154 13.02 8.31 -16.52
CA ASP A 154 12.19 8.04 -17.70
C ASP A 154 11.08 6.98 -17.46
N GLU A 155 11.01 6.41 -16.26
CA GLU A 155 10.04 5.38 -15.92
C GLU A 155 8.79 5.98 -15.26
N THR A 156 7.61 5.42 -15.58
CA THR A 156 6.39 5.73 -14.82
C THR A 156 6.49 5.12 -13.42
N PRO A 157 6.34 5.89 -12.34
CA PRO A 157 6.62 5.43 -10.98
C PRO A 157 5.46 4.62 -10.38
N ASP A 158 4.90 3.68 -11.13
CA ASP A 158 3.74 2.89 -10.74
C ASP A 158 4.13 1.44 -10.43
N PHE A 159 3.53 0.87 -9.38
CA PHE A 159 3.58 -0.56 -9.10
C PHE A 159 2.24 -1.21 -9.42
N VAL A 160 2.20 -2.06 -10.45
CA VAL A 160 0.99 -2.78 -10.86
C VAL A 160 0.70 -3.92 -9.88
N LEU A 161 -0.54 -3.98 -9.39
CA LEU A 161 -1.00 -5.05 -8.50
C LEU A 161 -1.27 -6.31 -9.31
N THR A 162 -0.42 -7.32 -9.12
CA THR A 162 -0.64 -8.68 -9.64
C THR A 162 -1.21 -9.57 -8.55
N ALA A 163 -1.85 -10.68 -8.94
CA ALA A 163 -2.39 -11.65 -7.99
C ALA A 163 -1.31 -12.19 -7.04
N ASP A 164 -0.10 -12.40 -7.54
CA ASP A 164 1.01 -12.90 -6.72
C ASP A 164 1.62 -11.83 -5.81
N ALA A 165 1.51 -10.55 -6.20
CA ALA A 165 2.05 -9.45 -5.41
C ALA A 165 1.16 -9.07 -4.22
N VAL A 166 -0.17 -9.26 -4.32
CA VAL A 166 -1.07 -8.92 -3.22
C VAL A 166 -1.20 -10.09 -2.25
N ALA A 167 -0.80 -9.87 -1.00
CA ALA A 167 -0.94 -10.82 0.09
C ALA A 167 -2.25 -10.61 0.87
N GLY A 168 -2.81 -9.40 0.86
CA GLY A 168 -4.14 -9.08 1.37
C GLY A 168 -4.30 -7.61 1.76
N VAL A 169 -5.31 -7.29 2.57
CA VAL A 169 -5.73 -5.90 2.82
C VAL A 169 -6.10 -5.69 4.29
N ILE A 170 -5.69 -4.54 4.85
CA ILE A 170 -6.14 -4.07 6.16
C ILE A 170 -7.24 -3.01 5.95
N VAL A 171 -8.34 -3.13 6.69
CA VAL A 171 -9.51 -2.24 6.61
C VAL A 171 -9.93 -1.71 7.98
N GLY A 172 -10.54 -0.53 7.99
CA GLY A 172 -11.00 0.13 9.21
C GLY A 172 -12.33 -0.37 9.75
N GLU A 173 -13.12 -1.04 8.90
CA GLU A 173 -14.47 -1.47 9.22
C GLU A 173 -14.65 -2.97 8.99
N GLN A 174 -15.33 -3.64 9.92
CA GLN A 174 -15.60 -5.07 9.82
C GLN A 174 -16.53 -5.34 8.62
N GLY A 175 -16.20 -6.35 7.82
CA GLY A 175 -16.99 -6.73 6.65
C GLY A 175 -16.82 -5.78 5.47
N TRP A 176 -15.93 -4.78 5.57
CA TRP A 176 -15.79 -3.76 4.52
C TRP A 176 -15.44 -4.37 3.17
N MET A 177 -16.18 -3.95 2.15
CA MET A 177 -15.92 -4.25 0.76
C MET A 177 -15.79 -2.94 -0.01
N PRO A 178 -14.91 -2.87 -1.02
CA PRO A 178 -14.69 -1.64 -1.74
C PRO A 178 -15.99 -1.26 -2.47
N PRO A 179 -16.37 0.03 -2.54
CA PRO A 179 -17.64 0.44 -3.12
C PRO A 179 -17.80 -0.06 -4.55
N SER A 180 -19.01 -0.47 -4.91
CA SER A 180 -19.30 -0.86 -6.28
C SER A 180 -19.42 0.38 -7.17
N ASN A 181 -19.21 0.26 -8.49
CA ASN A 181 -19.50 1.37 -9.40
C ASN A 181 -21.00 1.73 -9.41
N PHE A 182 -21.88 0.84 -8.91
CA PHE A 182 -23.32 1.09 -8.75
C PHE A 182 -23.65 2.10 -7.66
N ASP A 183 -22.79 2.26 -6.67
CA ASP A 183 -22.98 3.24 -5.59
C ASP A 183 -22.77 4.68 -6.08
N GLU A 184 -22.15 4.86 -7.27
CA GLU A 184 -21.76 6.17 -7.80
C GLU A 184 -22.50 6.55 -9.12
N GLN A 185 -22.61 5.67 -10.14
CA GLN A 185 -23.41 5.91 -11.36
C GLN A 185 -23.78 4.61 -12.12
N PRO A 186 -25.02 4.45 -12.65
CA PRO A 186 -25.40 3.31 -13.47
C PRO A 186 -24.96 3.53 -14.93
N LEU A 187 -23.76 3.08 -15.31
CA LEU A 187 -23.34 3.06 -16.72
C LEU A 187 -22.94 1.66 -17.19
N PRO A 188 -23.20 1.29 -18.45
CA PRO A 188 -23.48 -0.12 -18.79
C PRO A 188 -22.27 -0.96 -19.26
N HIS A 189 -21.04 -0.45 -19.27
CA HIS A 189 -19.95 -1.14 -19.99
C HIS A 189 -18.60 -1.30 -19.27
N GLU A 190 -18.41 -0.70 -18.09
CA GLU A 190 -17.25 -0.96 -17.22
C GLU A 190 -17.73 -1.36 -15.84
N LEU A 191 -18.54 -2.43 -15.82
CA LEU A 191 -18.94 -3.11 -14.60
C LEU A 191 -17.66 -3.71 -13.99
N PHE A 192 -17.09 -2.96 -13.04
CA PHE A 192 -16.12 -3.40 -12.06
C PHE A 192 -14.65 -3.48 -12.51
N ASN A 193 -13.85 -2.47 -12.14
CA ASN A 193 -12.41 -2.39 -12.40
C ASN A 193 -11.54 -2.79 -11.19
N TYR A 194 -12.00 -3.62 -10.26
CA TYR A 194 -11.06 -4.16 -9.26
C TYR A 194 -10.28 -5.33 -9.89
N PRO A 195 -8.94 -5.34 -9.83
CA PRO A 195 -8.12 -6.42 -10.34
C PRO A 195 -8.57 -7.75 -9.77
N GLU A 196 -8.63 -8.77 -10.63
CA GLU A 196 -8.79 -10.17 -10.20
C GLU A 196 -7.72 -10.57 -9.16
N ALA A 197 -6.59 -9.86 -9.15
CA ALA A 197 -5.53 -9.99 -8.16
C ALA A 197 -5.98 -9.90 -6.70
N LEU A 198 -7.11 -9.25 -6.43
CA LEU A 198 -7.66 -9.05 -5.10
C LEU A 198 -8.66 -10.14 -4.69
N ASP A 199 -9.17 -10.93 -5.64
CA ASP A 199 -10.15 -11.95 -5.34
C ASP A 199 -9.53 -13.06 -4.47
N SER A 200 -10.30 -13.53 -3.49
CA SER A 200 -9.88 -14.50 -2.47
C SER A 200 -8.71 -14.05 -1.58
N LYS A 201 -8.27 -12.78 -1.64
CA LYS A 201 -7.21 -12.28 -0.77
C LYS A 201 -7.74 -12.03 0.64
N PRO A 202 -6.98 -12.39 1.68
CA PRO A 202 -7.40 -12.20 3.06
C PRO A 202 -7.61 -10.73 3.39
N ARG A 203 -8.65 -10.48 4.19
CA ARG A 203 -8.97 -9.18 4.77
C ARG A 203 -8.73 -9.25 6.27
N TRP A 204 -8.12 -8.21 6.82
CA TRP A 204 -7.99 -8.00 8.26
C TRP A 204 -8.66 -6.70 8.64
N TRP A 205 -9.49 -6.75 9.67
CA TRP A 205 -10.14 -5.58 10.25
C TRP A 205 -9.41 -5.14 11.52
N TRP A 206 -9.21 -3.84 11.67
CA TRP A 206 -8.71 -3.24 12.90
C TRP A 206 -9.85 -2.96 13.89
N ASP A 207 -9.92 -3.72 14.98
CA ASP A 207 -10.98 -3.58 16.01
C ASP A 207 -10.72 -2.46 17.04
N GLY A 208 -9.66 -1.67 16.84
CA GLY A 208 -9.15 -0.69 17.81
C GLY A 208 -8.05 -1.22 18.72
N LYS A 209 -7.76 -2.52 18.70
CA LYS A 209 -6.77 -3.18 19.57
C LYS A 209 -5.88 -4.17 18.83
N ASP A 210 -6.44 -4.97 17.93
CA ASP A 210 -5.73 -5.98 17.14
C ASP A 210 -6.22 -6.03 15.69
N LEU A 211 -5.42 -6.67 14.84
CA LEU A 211 -5.81 -7.03 13.49
C LEU A 211 -6.51 -8.39 13.52
N VAL A 212 -7.82 -8.37 13.31
CA VAL A 212 -8.68 -9.55 13.35
C VAL A 212 -8.93 -10.05 11.94
N ALA A 213 -8.82 -11.36 11.72
CA ALA A 213 -9.15 -11.97 10.45
C ALA A 213 -10.63 -11.73 10.12
N ASP A 214 -10.91 -11.22 8.92
CA ASP A 214 -12.24 -10.77 8.51
C ASP A 214 -12.63 -11.36 7.14
N GLY A 215 -12.26 -12.63 6.93
CA GLY A 215 -12.54 -13.37 5.71
C GLY A 215 -11.64 -12.97 4.53
N THR A 216 -12.18 -13.05 3.32
CA THR A 216 -11.48 -12.73 2.07
C THR A 216 -12.29 -11.75 1.24
N PHE A 217 -11.61 -11.01 0.37
CA PHE A 217 -12.28 -10.25 -0.68
C PHE A 217 -12.95 -11.22 -1.66
N ALA A 218 -14.27 -11.30 -1.64
CA ALA A 218 -15.07 -12.09 -2.59
C ALA A 218 -15.63 -11.16 -3.67
N LEU A 219 -14.74 -10.51 -4.43
CA LEU A 219 -15.15 -9.50 -5.41
C LEU A 219 -15.97 -10.14 -6.52
N ARG A 220 -15.56 -11.33 -7.01
CA ARG A 220 -16.29 -12.05 -8.06
C ARG A 220 -17.70 -12.48 -7.65
N GLU A 221 -17.86 -13.03 -6.46
CA GLU A 221 -19.18 -13.46 -5.97
C GLU A 221 -20.13 -12.27 -5.81
N ARG A 222 -19.61 -11.15 -5.28
CA ARG A 222 -20.36 -9.89 -5.21
C ARG A 222 -20.75 -9.39 -6.61
N TYR A 223 -19.85 -9.46 -7.58
CA TYR A 223 -20.15 -9.04 -8.96
C TYR A 223 -21.23 -9.88 -9.61
N GLU A 224 -21.17 -11.20 -9.48
CA GLU A 224 -22.21 -12.07 -10.03
C GLU A 224 -23.57 -11.76 -9.39
N TYR A 225 -23.62 -11.60 -8.07
CA TYR A 225 -24.85 -11.22 -7.37
C TYR A 225 -25.41 -9.86 -7.85
N GLU A 226 -24.58 -8.82 -7.91
CA GLU A 226 -24.99 -7.48 -8.35
C GLU A 226 -25.41 -7.46 -9.83
N LYS A 227 -24.73 -8.22 -10.69
CA LYS A 227 -25.10 -8.38 -12.10
C LYS A 227 -26.46 -9.06 -12.27
N TRP A 228 -26.72 -10.15 -11.54
CA TRP A 228 -28.02 -10.83 -11.56
C TRP A 228 -29.13 -9.89 -11.06
N PHE A 229 -28.89 -9.17 -9.97
CA PHE A 229 -29.83 -8.17 -9.46
C PHE A 229 -30.14 -7.09 -10.50
N LEU A 230 -29.13 -6.61 -11.24
CA LEU A 230 -29.33 -5.63 -12.30
C LEU A 230 -30.14 -6.19 -13.48
N LEU A 231 -29.83 -7.41 -13.93
CA LEU A 231 -30.54 -8.03 -15.05
C LEU A 231 -32.01 -8.28 -14.70
N ASP A 232 -32.31 -8.70 -13.45
CA ASP A 232 -33.67 -8.82 -12.93
C ASP A 232 -34.38 -7.45 -12.85
N PHE A 233 -33.71 -6.44 -12.28
CA PHE A 233 -34.24 -5.06 -12.22
C PHE A 233 -34.54 -4.47 -13.61
N MET A 234 -33.75 -4.82 -14.62
CA MET A 234 -33.94 -4.38 -16.01
C MET A 234 -34.93 -5.26 -16.80
N GLY A 235 -35.48 -6.32 -16.20
CA GLY A 235 -36.41 -7.26 -16.85
C GLY A 235 -35.77 -8.08 -17.98
N LEU A 236 -34.47 -8.35 -17.88
CA LEU A 236 -33.68 -9.09 -18.86
C LEU A 236 -33.49 -10.58 -18.50
N VAL A 237 -34.06 -11.03 -17.38
CA VAL A 237 -34.11 -12.44 -16.93
C VAL A 237 -35.53 -12.78 -16.49
#